data_AF-A0A4R8EFF8-F1
#
_entry.id   AF-A0A4R8EFF8-F1
#
_cell.length_a   1.000
_cell.length_b   1.000
_cell.length_c   1.000
_cell.angle_alpha   90.00
_cell.angle_beta   90.00
_cell.angle_gamma   90.00
#
_symmetry.space_group_name_H-M   'P 1'
#
loop_
_entity.id
_entity.type
_entity.pdbx_description
1 polymer ?
#
loop_
_entity_poly.entity_id
_entity_poly.type
_entity_poly.pdbx_seq_one_letter_code
_entity_poly.pdbx_strand_id
1 'polypeptide(L)'
;MKSILKTLAIVLTLAFTAVSCSSDNDDNNTGTASRDVKYEITGNYTGTLSTVYFEKGGNALNEDITKLPWTKEFTAEAKSMGASLSASGYGGVAGQTLTGKIYVGGKLQNELTATATSDGIIVLSLTPYVFPL
;
A
#
# COMPACT_ATOMS: atom_id res chain seq x y z
N MET A 1 -4.57 -11.01 55.23
CA MET A 1 -5.28 -9.74 55.55
C MET A 1 -5.29 -8.87 54.29
N LYS A 2 -6.50 -8.48 53.86
CA LYS A 2 -6.91 -7.27 53.11
C LYS A 2 -6.10 -6.81 51.87
N SER A 3 -6.77 -6.92 50.72
CA SER A 3 -6.54 -6.21 49.45
C SER A 3 -6.83 -4.71 49.55
N ILE A 4 -5.88 -3.86 49.13
CA ILE A 4 -5.99 -2.44 48.71
C ILE A 4 -4.53 -2.00 48.41
N LEU A 5 -4.09 -1.32 47.34
CA LEU A 5 -4.55 -0.21 46.49
C LEU A 5 -3.77 -0.33 45.14
N LYS A 6 -4.38 -0.21 43.96
CA LYS A 6 -4.61 1.03 43.17
C LYS A 6 -3.36 1.91 42.94
N THR A 7 -3.16 2.29 41.67
CA THR A 7 -2.27 3.31 41.03
C THR A 7 -1.30 2.62 40.06
N LEU A 8 -1.55 2.40 38.76
CA LEU A 8 -2.09 3.25 37.68
C LEU A 8 -1.41 4.62 37.57
N ALA A 9 -0.27 4.67 36.86
CA ALA A 9 0.15 5.77 35.98
C ALA A 9 1.57 5.52 35.44
N ILE A 10 1.71 4.71 34.38
CA ILE A 10 2.86 4.83 33.47
C ILE A 10 2.39 5.71 32.32
N VAL A 11 2.63 7.01 32.47
CA VAL A 11 2.55 7.99 31.39
C VAL A 11 3.87 7.85 30.63
N LEU A 12 3.86 7.07 29.55
CA LEU A 12 4.96 7.02 28.60
C LEU A 12 4.64 7.99 27.46
N THR A 13 5.06 9.24 27.65
CA THR A 13 5.01 10.30 26.65
C THR A 13 5.99 9.97 25.52
N LEU A 14 5.52 9.28 24.48
CA LEU A 14 6.24 9.23 23.21
C LEU A 14 5.99 10.52 22.44
N ALA A 15 6.90 11.48 22.62
CA ALA A 15 7.03 12.62 21.74
C ALA A 15 7.56 12.14 20.39
N PHE A 16 6.67 11.88 19.44
CA PHE A 16 7.05 11.81 18.03
C PHE A 16 7.18 13.24 17.53
N THR A 17 8.41 13.74 17.51
CA THR A 17 8.76 14.93 16.74
C THR A 17 8.55 14.61 15.27
N ALA A 18 7.41 15.04 14.73
CA ALA A 18 7.15 15.10 13.31
C ALA A 18 8.12 16.10 12.67
N VAL A 19 9.29 15.61 12.23
CA VAL A 19 10.08 16.25 11.19
C VAL A 19 9.56 15.69 9.86
N SER A 20 8.47 16.25 9.38
CA SER A 20 8.19 16.26 7.94
C SER A 20 8.05 17.71 7.55
N CYS A 21 9.21 18.33 7.29
CA CYS A 21 9.23 19.56 6.52
C CYS A 21 8.55 19.27 5.19
N SER A 22 7.36 19.86 5.04
CA SER A 22 6.83 20.30 3.78
C SER A 22 7.86 21.21 3.12
N SER A 23 8.70 20.65 2.26
CA SER A 23 9.38 21.45 1.24
C SER A 23 8.42 21.58 0.07
N ASP A 24 7.52 22.56 0.19
CA ASP A 24 7.04 23.30 -0.98
C ASP A 24 8.28 23.98 -1.58
N ASN A 25 8.80 23.39 -2.66
CA ASN A 25 9.66 24.08 -3.59
C ASN A 25 8.93 24.08 -4.93
N ASP A 26 8.29 25.21 -5.21
CA ASP A 26 7.97 25.63 -6.57
C ASP A 26 9.30 25.81 -7.33
N ASP A 27 9.76 24.72 -7.94
CA ASP A 27 10.79 24.79 -8.97
C ASP A 27 10.14 24.42 -10.30
N ASN A 28 10.17 25.40 -11.18
CA ASN A 28 9.81 25.38 -12.58
C ASN A 28 10.75 24.44 -13.35
N ASN A 29 10.69 23.14 -13.03
CA ASN A 29 11.56 22.12 -13.58
C ASN A 29 10.76 21.36 -14.64
N THR A 30 11.26 21.37 -15.87
CA THR A 30 11.02 20.30 -16.86
C THR A 30 11.65 18.98 -16.36
N GLY A 31 11.47 18.66 -15.09
CA GLY A 31 12.15 17.63 -14.34
C GLY A 31 11.48 16.31 -14.59
N THR A 32 12.30 15.33 -15.00
CA THR A 32 11.91 13.94 -15.19
C THR A 32 10.95 13.50 -14.08
N ALA A 33 9.76 13.03 -14.44
CA ALA A 33 8.79 12.56 -13.47
C ALA A 33 9.42 11.51 -12.56
N SER A 34 9.17 11.61 -11.24
CA SER A 34 9.71 10.67 -10.27
C SER A 34 9.35 9.23 -10.66
N ARG A 35 10.30 8.32 -10.42
CA ARG A 35 10.16 6.89 -10.67
C ARG A 35 10.14 6.08 -9.38
N ASP A 36 10.01 6.75 -8.23
CA ASP A 36 9.87 6.09 -6.93
C ASP A 36 8.44 5.59 -6.79
N VAL A 37 8.29 4.27 -6.73
CA VAL A 37 7.00 3.58 -6.67
C VAL A 37 6.80 3.02 -5.28
N LYS A 38 5.60 3.23 -4.74
CA LYS A 38 5.11 2.51 -3.57
C LYS A 38 3.76 1.86 -3.86
N TYR A 39 3.66 0.58 -3.57
CA TYR A 39 2.40 -0.15 -3.53
C TYR A 39 1.98 -0.38 -2.09
N GLU A 40 0.68 -0.22 -1.83
CA GLU A 40 0.08 -0.57 -0.55
C GLU A 40 -1.18 -1.39 -0.77
N ILE A 41 -1.35 -2.46 0.00
CA ILE A 41 -2.60 -3.22 0.10
C ILE A 41 -2.98 -3.30 1.58
N THR A 42 -4.17 -2.82 1.91
CA THR A 42 -4.74 -2.84 3.25
C THR A 42 -6.13 -3.47 3.22
N GLY A 43 -6.72 -3.77 4.36
CA GLY A 43 -8.06 -4.33 4.43
C GLY A 43 -8.23 -5.29 5.60
N ASN A 44 -9.37 -5.97 5.62
CA ASN A 44 -9.73 -6.96 6.65
C ASN A 44 -10.00 -8.36 6.06
N TYR A 45 -9.57 -8.60 4.82
CA TYR A 45 -9.69 -9.90 4.17
C TYR A 45 -8.84 -10.96 4.89
N THR A 46 -9.41 -12.13 5.18
CA THR A 46 -8.76 -13.19 5.96
C THR A 46 -8.51 -14.48 5.18
N GLY A 47 -8.88 -14.52 3.89
CA GLY A 47 -8.63 -15.67 3.03
C GLY A 47 -7.18 -15.74 2.53
N THR A 48 -6.89 -16.73 1.68
CA THR A 48 -5.63 -16.78 0.93
C THR A 48 -5.60 -15.62 -0.06
N LEU A 49 -4.49 -14.90 -0.11
CA LEU A 49 -4.33 -13.69 -0.89
C LEU A 49 -2.96 -13.70 -1.60
N SER A 50 -2.96 -13.32 -2.87
CA SER A 50 -1.74 -13.04 -3.63
C SER A 50 -1.87 -11.73 -4.38
N THR A 51 -0.72 -11.15 -4.73
CA THR A 51 -0.61 -9.91 -5.50
C THR A 51 0.21 -10.14 -6.75
N VAL A 52 -0.12 -9.43 -7.82
CA VAL A 52 0.69 -9.30 -9.03
C VAL A 52 1.00 -7.82 -9.24
N TYR A 53 2.27 -7.51 -9.42
CA TYR A 53 2.75 -6.14 -9.55
C TYR A 53 3.92 -6.03 -10.51
N PHE A 54 4.14 -4.82 -11.05
CA PHE A 54 5.37 -4.52 -11.78
C PHE A 54 6.51 -4.24 -10.80
N GLU A 55 7.61 -4.97 -10.89
CA GLU A 55 8.85 -4.77 -10.14
C GLU A 55 9.74 -3.73 -10.84
N LYS A 56 10.88 -3.33 -10.24
CA LYS A 56 11.76 -2.25 -10.75
C LYS A 56 12.02 -2.24 -12.26
N GLY A 57 12.15 -3.41 -12.89
CA GLY A 57 12.45 -3.54 -14.32
C GLY A 57 11.25 -3.43 -15.26
N GLY A 58 10.02 -3.30 -14.73
CA GLY A 58 8.77 -3.29 -15.48
C GLY A 58 8.16 -4.68 -15.74
N ASN A 59 8.81 -5.75 -15.28
CA ASN A 59 8.25 -7.11 -15.38
C ASN A 59 7.19 -7.32 -14.31
N ALA A 60 6.14 -8.08 -14.64
CA ALA A 60 5.18 -8.57 -13.66
C ALA A 60 5.79 -9.70 -12.82
N LEU A 61 5.65 -9.60 -11.50
CA LEU A 61 5.92 -10.66 -10.53
C LEU A 61 4.68 -10.92 -9.70
N ASN A 62 4.62 -12.09 -9.07
CA ASN A 62 3.59 -12.43 -8.11
C ASN A 62 4.19 -12.90 -6.78
N GLU A 63 3.47 -12.64 -5.69
CA GLU A 63 3.82 -13.15 -4.36
C GLU A 63 2.57 -13.37 -3.49
N ASP A 64 2.71 -14.23 -2.49
CA ASP A 64 1.67 -14.47 -1.50
C ASP A 64 1.67 -13.35 -0.45
N ILE A 65 0.50 -12.79 -0.16
CA ILE A 65 0.31 -11.85 0.94
C ILE A 65 -0.07 -12.65 2.18
N THR A 66 0.93 -12.87 3.05
CA THR A 66 0.74 -13.61 4.31
C THR A 66 0.23 -12.74 5.46
N LYS A 67 0.30 -11.41 5.31
CA LYS A 67 -0.17 -10.44 6.32
C LYS A 67 -0.56 -9.12 5.68
N LEU A 68 -1.65 -8.52 6.19
CA LEU A 68 -2.03 -7.14 5.91
C LEU A 68 -1.66 -6.23 7.11
N PRO A 69 -1.30 -4.96 6.88
CA PRO A 69 -1.08 -4.34 5.57
C PRO A 69 0.18 -4.89 4.88
N TRP A 70 0.16 -4.89 3.55
CA TRP A 70 1.30 -5.25 2.70
C TRP A 70 1.79 -4.01 1.96
N THR A 71 3.11 -3.83 1.91
CA THR A 71 3.73 -2.70 1.23
C THR A 71 4.96 -3.13 0.44
N LYS A 72 5.23 -2.43 -0.66
CA LYS A 72 6.42 -2.61 -1.49
C LYS A 72 6.89 -1.25 -2.00
N GLU A 73 8.18 -0.98 -1.88
CA GLU A 73 8.80 0.26 -2.32
C GLU A 73 10.05 -0.01 -3.16
N PHE A 74 10.18 0.68 -4.29
CA PHE A 74 11.35 0.59 -5.17
C PHE A 74 11.42 1.80 -6.12
N THR A 75 12.58 2.05 -6.70
CA THR A 75 12.74 3.00 -7.80
C THR A 75 12.73 2.24 -9.13
N ALA A 76 11.80 2.59 -10.03
CA ALA A 76 11.65 1.95 -11.32
C ALA A 76 12.77 2.33 -12.29
N GLU A 77 13.34 1.34 -12.98
CA GLU A 77 14.35 1.52 -14.01
C GLU A 77 13.77 2.29 -15.21
N ALA A 78 14.61 3.01 -15.95
CA ALA A 78 14.20 3.84 -17.10
C ALA A 78 13.39 3.07 -18.15
N LYS A 79 13.67 1.78 -18.32
CA LYS A 79 12.98 0.89 -19.28
C LYS A 79 11.57 0.50 -18.87
N SER A 80 11.20 0.67 -17.59
CA SER A 80 9.84 0.35 -17.13
C SER A 80 8.84 1.32 -17.77
N MET A 81 7.74 0.79 -18.29
CA MET A 81 6.67 1.61 -18.87
C MET A 81 5.74 2.22 -17.82
N GLY A 82 5.73 1.68 -16.60
CA GLY A 82 4.77 2.11 -15.59
C GLY A 82 4.83 1.33 -14.28
N ALA A 83 3.77 1.53 -13.50
CA ALA A 83 3.50 0.85 -12.25
C ALA A 83 2.11 0.19 -12.33
N SER A 84 1.99 -1.05 -11.88
CA SER A 84 0.74 -1.81 -11.91
C SER A 84 0.65 -2.67 -10.66
N LEU A 85 -0.56 -2.78 -10.13
CA LEU A 85 -0.86 -3.53 -8.91
C LEU A 85 -2.24 -4.17 -9.03
N SER A 86 -2.30 -5.45 -8.73
CA SER A 86 -3.54 -6.20 -8.60
C SER A 86 -3.39 -7.23 -7.49
N ALA A 87 -4.48 -7.56 -6.82
CA ALA A 87 -4.52 -8.60 -5.81
C ALA A 87 -5.79 -9.41 -5.95
N SER A 88 -5.71 -10.70 -5.67
CA SER A 88 -6.88 -11.58 -5.70
C SER A 88 -6.76 -12.62 -4.62
N GLY A 89 -7.90 -12.99 -4.05
CA GLY A 89 -7.95 -13.98 -3.00
C GLY A 89 -9.19 -14.85 -3.08
N TYR A 90 -9.11 -15.99 -2.39
CA TYR A 90 -10.22 -16.91 -2.17
C TYR A 90 -10.27 -17.38 -0.71
N GLY A 91 -11.38 -17.98 -0.29
CA GLY A 91 -11.57 -18.49 1.07
C GLY A 91 -11.75 -17.40 2.14
N GLY A 92 -12.09 -16.17 1.74
CA GLY A 92 -12.46 -15.11 2.68
C GLY A 92 -13.92 -15.16 3.11
N VAL A 93 -14.37 -14.09 3.76
CA VAL A 93 -15.76 -13.90 4.19
C VAL A 93 -16.41 -12.79 3.37
N ALA A 94 -17.67 -12.99 2.96
CA ALA A 94 -18.45 -11.99 2.24
C ALA A 94 -18.44 -10.63 2.94
N GLY A 95 -18.25 -9.55 2.17
CA GLY A 95 -18.20 -8.19 2.71
C GLY A 95 -16.85 -7.76 3.26
N GLN A 96 -15.87 -8.67 3.41
CA GLN A 96 -14.48 -8.26 3.68
C GLN A 96 -13.93 -7.42 2.54
N THR A 97 -12.97 -6.55 2.83
CA THR A 97 -12.45 -5.58 1.88
C THR A 97 -10.94 -5.67 1.73
N LEU A 98 -10.49 -5.23 0.56
CA LEU A 98 -9.12 -4.85 0.27
C LEU A 98 -9.10 -3.47 -0.36
N THR A 99 -8.16 -2.62 0.05
CA THR A 99 -7.87 -1.34 -0.57
C THR A 99 -6.44 -1.35 -1.07
N GLY A 100 -6.26 -1.19 -2.37
CA GLY A 100 -4.97 -1.16 -3.04
C GLY A 100 -4.66 0.26 -3.50
N LYS A 101 -3.38 0.64 -3.43
CA LYS A 101 -2.92 1.99 -3.80
C LYS A 101 -1.60 1.90 -4.57
N ILE A 102 -1.48 2.74 -5.59
CA ILE A 102 -0.24 3.01 -6.30
C ILE A 102 0.17 4.45 -6.02
N TYR A 103 1.36 4.63 -5.47
CA TYR A 103 1.99 5.92 -5.29
C TYR A 103 3.19 6.03 -6.22
N VAL A 104 3.39 7.20 -6.83
CA VAL A 104 4.58 7.55 -7.61
C VAL A 104 5.08 8.92 -7.19
N GLY A 105 6.35 9.03 -6.81
CA GLY A 105 6.95 10.26 -6.30
C GLY A 105 6.23 10.80 -5.06
N GLY A 106 5.78 9.88 -4.18
CA GLY A 106 5.00 10.23 -2.98
C GLY A 106 3.54 10.63 -3.24
N LYS A 107 3.11 10.78 -4.50
CA LYS A 107 1.73 11.15 -4.88
C LYS A 107 0.88 9.92 -5.16
N LEU A 108 -0.33 9.87 -4.62
CA LEU A 108 -1.31 8.82 -4.93
C LEU A 108 -1.74 8.95 -6.40
N GLN A 109 -1.51 7.89 -7.18
CA GLN A 109 -1.86 7.86 -8.60
C GLN A 109 -3.13 7.07 -8.86
N ASN A 110 -3.32 5.93 -8.17
CA ASN A 110 -4.49 5.09 -8.30
C ASN A 110 -4.87 4.48 -6.95
N GLU A 111 -6.17 4.31 -6.72
CA GLU A 111 -6.75 3.66 -5.55
C GLU A 111 -8.01 2.90 -5.95
N LEU A 112 -8.21 1.72 -5.38
CA LEU A 112 -9.45 0.96 -5.51
C LEU A 112 -9.71 0.20 -4.21
N THR A 113 -10.97 0.17 -3.79
CA THR A 113 -11.43 -0.75 -2.74
C THR A 113 -12.30 -1.83 -3.35
N ALA A 114 -11.90 -3.08 -3.18
CA ALA A 114 -12.65 -4.26 -3.57
C ALA A 114 -13.37 -4.87 -2.36
N THR A 115 -14.47 -5.57 -2.63
CA THR A 115 -15.26 -6.29 -1.61
C THR A 115 -15.40 -7.74 -2.01
N ALA A 116 -15.21 -8.63 -1.04
CA ALA A 116 -15.36 -10.06 -1.23
C ALA A 116 -16.83 -10.42 -1.50
N THR A 117 -17.03 -11.25 -2.52
CA THR A 117 -18.33 -11.81 -2.92
C THR A 117 -18.88 -12.79 -1.87
N SER A 118 -20.11 -13.30 -2.08
CA SER A 118 -20.71 -14.34 -1.23
C SER A 118 -19.85 -15.60 -1.12
N ASP A 119 -19.05 -15.90 -2.13
CA ASP A 119 -18.21 -17.08 -2.20
C ASP A 119 -16.83 -16.86 -1.54
N GLY A 120 -16.64 -15.69 -0.91
CA GLY A 120 -15.36 -15.32 -0.31
C GLY A 120 -14.25 -15.05 -1.34
N ILE A 121 -14.60 -14.83 -2.60
CA ILE A 121 -13.66 -14.41 -3.66
C ILE A 121 -13.55 -12.89 -3.66
N ILE A 122 -12.32 -12.37 -3.75
CA ILE A 122 -12.05 -10.94 -3.90
C ILE A 122 -11.07 -10.71 -5.05
N VAL A 123 -11.34 -9.68 -5.86
CA VAL A 123 -10.47 -9.24 -6.95
C VAL A 123 -10.32 -7.74 -6.88
N LEU A 124 -9.08 -7.29 -6.83
CA LEU A 124 -8.66 -5.90 -6.83
C LEU A 124 -7.71 -5.72 -8.01
N SER A 125 -8.08 -4.89 -8.97
CA SER A 125 -7.23 -4.59 -10.13
C SER A 125 -7.23 -3.09 -10.36
N LEU A 126 -6.10 -2.44 -10.11
CA LEU A 126 -5.97 -1.00 -10.34
C LEU A 126 -5.66 -0.74 -11.82
N THR A 127 -6.14 0.38 -12.32
CA THR A 127 -5.63 0.94 -13.58
C THR A 127 -4.11 1.16 -13.44
N PRO A 128 -3.29 0.69 -14.38
CA PRO A 128 -1.85 0.96 -14.34
C PRO A 128 -1.56 2.45 -14.45
N TYR A 129 -0.52 2.91 -13.74
CA TYR A 129 0.07 4.22 -13.97
C TYR A 129 1.15 4.09 -15.05
N VAL A 130 1.10 4.94 -16.07
CA VAL A 130 2.10 4.99 -17.15
C VAL A 130 3.07 6.13 -16.86
N PHE A 131 4.37 5.85 -16.85
CA PHE A 131 5.37 6.92 -16.71
C PHE A 131 5.35 7.81 -17.95
N PRO A 132 5.43 9.15 -17.80
CA PRO A 132 5.59 10.03 -18.95
C PRO A 132 6.93 9.75 -19.64
N LEU A 133 6.91 9.89 -20.98
CA LEU A 133 8.07 9.71 -21.86
C LEU A 133 9.08 10.86 -21.71
#